data_AF-A0A8H7TQM4-F1
#
_entry.id   AF-A0A8H7TQM4-F1
#
_cell.length_a   1.000
_cell.length_b   1.000
_cell.length_c   1.000
_cell.angle_alpha   90.00
_cell.angle_beta   90.00
_cell.angle_gamma   90.00
#
_symmetry.space_group_name_H-M   'P 1'
#
loop_
_entity.id
_entity.type
_entity.pdbx_description
1 polymer ?
#
loop_
_entity_poly.entity_id
_entity_poly.type
_entity_poly.pdbx_seq_one_letter_code
_entity_poly.pdbx_strand_id
1 'polypeptide(L)'
;MRFSLAAVLNGLIGLSALTVAATEVSETGALDDANNQAIQALQGQEGGVSSLSVHGSKRCSLGTASIRRNWRALSKKERKAYIDAVLCIMNKPSKADPSFAPGARSRYDDFVAVHINQTLSIHGTGNFLTWHRYFTWAYESALRDECGYHGTQPYWDWLDGSDFASSPIFDGSETSMSGDGAYVAHNGSLGGSNNIYLPSGNGGGCLKDGPFKDMVTNLGPVSPGMDGLTASPTGPLGYNPDACVVISPLQLWTGG
;
A
#
# COMPACT_ATOMS: atom_id res chain seq x y z
N MET A 1 -43.55 -35.57 35.25
CA MET A 1 -43.30 -35.74 36.69
C MET A 1 -42.47 -36.99 36.93
N ARG A 2 -41.25 -36.86 37.47
CA ARG A 2 -40.55 -37.78 38.40
C ARG A 2 -39.15 -37.17 38.69
N PHE A 3 -38.58 -37.46 39.84
CA PHE A 3 -37.39 -36.81 40.41
C PHE A 3 -36.49 -37.86 41.11
N SER A 4 -35.26 -37.44 41.43
CA SER A 4 -34.32 -38.05 42.41
C SER A 4 -33.66 -39.40 42.05
N LEU A 5 -32.49 -39.74 42.60
CA LEU A 5 -31.50 -38.95 43.39
C LEU A 5 -30.33 -38.54 42.42
N ALA A 6 -29.11 -38.10 42.77
CA ALA A 6 -28.34 -37.87 44.01
C ALA A 6 -27.19 -36.86 43.70
N ALA A 7 -26.11 -36.71 44.48
CA ALA A 7 -25.94 -36.20 45.86
C ALA A 7 -24.41 -36.07 46.15
N VAL A 8 -24.02 -35.52 47.32
CA VAL A 8 -22.62 -35.44 47.85
C VAL A 8 -21.67 -34.48 47.09
N LEU A 9 -20.70 -33.77 47.70
CA LEU A 9 -20.60 -33.05 48.99
C LEU A 9 -19.32 -32.16 48.94
N ASN A 10 -19.35 -30.97 49.56
CA ASN A 10 -18.23 -30.10 50.01
C ASN A 10 -16.91 -30.02 49.19
N GLY A 11 -16.58 -28.80 48.73
CA GLY A 11 -15.25 -28.46 48.18
C GLY A 11 -14.94 -26.96 48.26
N LEU A 12 -14.65 -26.44 49.47
CA LEU A 12 -14.18 -25.06 49.65
C LEU A 12 -12.71 -24.95 49.20
N ILE A 13 -12.49 -24.45 48.00
CA ILE A 13 -11.17 -24.01 47.51
C ILE A 13 -11.30 -22.53 47.13
N GLY A 14 -10.58 -21.67 47.84
CA GLY A 14 -10.51 -20.26 47.50
C GLY A 14 -9.70 -20.04 46.23
N LEU A 15 -10.36 -19.74 45.12
CA LEU A 15 -9.68 -19.24 43.92
C LEU A 15 -9.15 -17.84 44.18
N SER A 16 -7.89 -17.74 44.61
CA SER A 16 -7.10 -16.51 44.48
C SER A 16 -6.97 -16.20 43.00
N ALA A 17 -7.86 -15.35 42.48
CA ALA A 17 -7.79 -14.89 41.11
C ALA A 17 -6.54 -14.03 40.91
N LEU A 18 -5.44 -14.64 40.45
CA LEU A 18 -4.37 -13.89 39.80
C LEU A 18 -4.97 -13.32 38.51
N THR A 19 -5.43 -12.07 38.59
CA THR A 19 -5.63 -11.23 37.42
C THR A 19 -4.26 -11.00 36.80
N VAL A 20 -3.85 -11.91 35.89
CA VAL A 20 -2.82 -11.61 34.91
C VAL A 20 -3.36 -10.43 34.11
N ALA A 21 -2.90 -9.24 34.45
CA ALA A 21 -3.11 -8.07 33.62
C ALA A 21 -2.35 -8.33 32.32
N ALA A 22 -3.08 -8.78 31.29
CA ALA A 22 -2.62 -8.67 29.93
C ALA A 22 -2.34 -7.20 29.70
N THR A 23 -1.05 -6.85 29.67
CA THR A 23 -0.63 -5.51 29.31
C THR A 23 -0.96 -5.37 27.84
N GLU A 24 -1.94 -4.52 27.53
CA GLU A 24 -2.22 -4.11 26.16
C GLU A 24 -1.03 -3.28 25.67
N VAL A 25 0.02 -3.97 25.25
CA VAL A 25 1.11 -3.39 24.46
C VAL A 25 0.46 -2.96 23.15
N SER A 26 0.10 -1.68 23.06
CA SER A 26 -0.40 -1.10 21.84
C SER A 26 0.55 -1.45 20.70
N GLU A 27 0.01 -1.95 19.58
CA GLU A 27 0.82 -2.45 18.46
C GLU A 27 1.76 -1.36 17.91
N THR A 28 1.36 -0.09 18.06
CA THR A 28 2.19 1.10 17.82
C THR A 28 3.48 1.10 18.64
N GLY A 29 3.39 0.86 19.96
CA GLY A 29 4.55 0.81 20.86
C GLY A 29 5.46 -0.40 20.59
N ALA A 30 4.89 -1.56 20.24
CA ALA A 30 5.68 -2.72 19.83
C ALA A 30 6.45 -2.47 18.51
N LEU A 31 5.82 -1.76 17.57
CA LEU A 31 6.45 -1.38 16.31
C LEU A 31 7.53 -0.30 16.51
N ASP A 32 7.28 0.70 17.37
CA ASP A 32 8.26 1.73 17.73
C ASP A 32 9.46 1.13 18.48
N ASP A 33 9.26 0.21 19.42
CA ASP A 33 10.35 -0.51 20.09
C ASP A 33 11.18 -1.34 19.10
N ALA A 34 10.53 -2.03 18.15
CA ALA A 34 11.23 -2.76 17.10
C ALA A 34 12.03 -1.82 16.17
N ASN A 35 11.47 -0.67 15.81
CA ASN A 35 12.16 0.37 15.04
C ASN A 35 13.37 0.94 15.80
N ASN A 36 13.21 1.23 17.10
CA ASN A 36 14.27 1.72 17.97
C ASN A 36 15.41 0.69 18.10
N GLN A 37 15.10 -0.59 18.30
CA GLN A 37 16.09 -1.67 18.33
C GLN A 37 16.82 -1.81 16.99
N ALA A 38 16.11 -1.71 15.86
CA ALA A 38 16.72 -1.75 14.52
C ALA A 38 17.68 -0.56 14.29
N ILE A 39 17.30 0.65 14.71
CA ILE A 39 18.16 1.85 14.62
C ILE A 39 19.41 1.70 15.52
N GLN A 40 19.25 1.21 16.75
CA GLN A 40 20.38 0.93 17.64
C GLN A 40 21.33 -0.14 17.08
N ALA A 41 20.79 -1.18 16.45
CA ALA A 41 21.60 -2.22 15.78
C ALA A 41 22.40 -1.65 14.60
N LEU A 42 21.81 -0.76 13.80
CA LEU A 42 22.50 -0.07 12.70
C LEU A 42 23.61 0.88 13.22
N GLN A 43 23.34 1.63 14.29
CA GLN A 43 24.34 2.49 14.94
C GLN A 43 25.50 1.66 15.53
N GLY A 44 25.19 0.51 16.15
CA GLY A 44 26.20 -0.43 16.64
C GLY A 44 27.07 -1.02 15.53
N GLN A 45 26.50 -1.24 14.33
CA GLN A 45 27.27 -1.66 13.16
C GLN A 45 28.17 -0.56 12.61
N GLU A 46 27.74 0.72 12.59
CA GLU A 46 28.63 1.83 12.16
C GLU A 46 29.87 1.97 13.06
N GLY A 47 29.74 1.75 14.37
CA GLY A 47 30.88 1.73 15.29
C GLY A 47 31.93 0.63 15.00
N GLY A 48 31.55 -0.43 14.27
CA GLY A 48 32.42 -1.55 13.89
C GLY A 48 33.07 -1.47 12.50
N VAL A 49 32.78 -0.41 11.73
CA VAL A 49 33.15 -0.27 10.29
C VAL A 49 34.67 -0.33 10.02
N SER A 50 35.52 -0.15 11.04
CA SER A 50 36.97 -0.38 10.95
C SER A 50 37.37 -1.82 10.62
N SER A 51 36.46 -2.80 10.74
CA SER A 51 36.74 -4.24 10.55
C SER A 51 36.01 -4.91 9.38
N LEU A 52 34.83 -4.41 8.96
CA LEU A 52 34.00 -5.02 7.91
C LEU A 52 34.32 -4.49 6.49
N SER A 53 35.60 -4.31 6.18
CA SER A 53 36.05 -3.89 4.85
C SER A 53 36.23 -5.08 3.91
N VAL A 54 35.17 -5.43 3.17
CA VAL A 54 35.29 -6.28 1.96
C VAL A 54 34.53 -5.67 0.78
N HIS A 55 33.26 -5.27 0.95
CA HIS A 55 32.43 -4.69 -0.13
C HIS A 55 31.57 -3.48 0.28
N GLY A 56 31.87 -2.83 1.43
CA GLY A 56 31.17 -1.61 1.86
C GLY A 56 31.49 -0.41 0.95
N SER A 57 30.61 -0.10 -0.01
CA SER A 57 30.80 1.06 -0.89
C SER A 57 30.67 2.37 -0.11
N LYS A 58 31.52 3.36 -0.41
CA LYS A 58 31.51 4.71 0.21
C LYS A 58 30.27 5.59 -0.14
N ARG A 59 29.13 4.97 -0.46
CA ARG A 59 27.90 5.63 -0.93
C ARG A 59 26.72 5.49 0.04
N CYS A 60 26.78 4.56 0.99
CA CYS A 60 25.74 4.34 2.00
C CYS A 60 26.36 4.40 3.40
N SER A 61 25.88 5.32 4.22
CA SER A 61 26.13 5.44 5.66
C SER A 61 24.91 6.10 6.32
N LEU A 62 24.82 6.14 7.64
CA LEU A 62 23.73 6.85 8.33
C LEU A 62 23.67 8.34 7.94
N GLY A 63 24.81 8.94 7.57
CA GLY A 63 24.88 10.31 7.04
C GLY A 63 24.35 10.50 5.61
N THR A 64 24.13 9.42 4.84
CA THR A 64 23.52 9.47 3.49
C THR A 64 22.21 8.69 3.36
N ALA A 65 21.75 8.06 4.46
CA ALA A 65 20.55 7.24 4.47
C ALA A 65 19.26 8.07 4.25
N SER A 66 18.41 7.64 3.33
CA SER A 66 17.10 8.25 3.09
C SER A 66 16.05 7.71 4.07
N ILE A 67 15.43 8.60 4.84
CA ILE A 67 14.38 8.26 5.81
C ILE A 67 13.00 8.38 5.16
N ARG A 68 12.33 7.25 4.94
CA ARG A 68 10.91 7.21 4.54
C ARG A 68 10.01 7.51 5.74
N ARG A 69 8.93 8.27 5.56
CA ARG A 69 8.08 8.79 6.65
C ARG A 69 6.59 8.51 6.39
N ASN A 70 5.84 8.37 7.49
CA ASN A 70 4.37 8.26 7.46
C ASN A 70 3.77 9.52 6.79
N TRP A 71 2.81 9.33 5.88
CA TRP A 71 2.08 10.42 5.23
C TRP A 71 1.48 11.43 6.22
N ARG A 72 0.97 10.97 7.38
CA ARG A 72 0.50 11.86 8.46
C ARG A 72 1.58 12.81 8.95
N ALA A 73 2.81 12.31 9.11
CA ALA A 73 3.96 13.06 9.59
C ALA A 73 4.56 14.01 8.54
N LEU A 74 4.15 13.93 7.27
CA LEU A 74 4.47 14.93 6.25
C LEU A 74 3.59 16.17 6.40
N SER A 75 4.21 17.35 6.33
CA SER A 75 3.51 18.63 6.21
C SER A 75 2.75 18.74 4.88
N LYS A 76 1.77 19.65 4.83
CA LYS A 76 1.01 19.94 3.60
C LYS A 76 1.90 20.30 2.40
N LYS A 77 3.07 20.92 2.62
CA LYS A 77 4.04 21.23 1.55
C LYS A 77 4.76 19.98 1.06
N GLU A 78 5.20 19.09 1.95
CA GLU A 78 5.86 17.83 1.57
C GLU A 78 4.91 16.89 0.83
N ARG A 79 3.64 16.84 1.25
CA ARG A 79 2.58 16.08 0.55
C ARG A 79 2.35 16.62 -0.87
N LYS A 80 2.18 17.94 -1.03
CA LYS A 80 2.04 18.54 -2.38
C LYS A 80 3.27 18.26 -3.24
N ALA A 81 4.49 18.45 -2.74
CA ALA A 81 5.70 18.15 -3.50
C ALA A 81 5.80 16.69 -3.99
N TYR A 82 5.21 15.72 -3.27
CA TYR A 82 5.08 14.34 -3.74
C TYR A 82 3.98 14.21 -4.81
N ILE A 83 2.78 14.76 -4.56
CA ILE A 83 1.65 14.78 -5.51
C ILE A 83 2.06 15.40 -6.84
N ASP A 84 2.71 16.57 -6.82
CA ASP A 84 3.21 17.31 -7.98
C ASP A 84 4.19 16.44 -8.81
N ALA A 85 5.02 15.64 -8.14
CA ALA A 85 5.95 14.72 -8.80
C ALA A 85 5.25 13.51 -9.43
N VAL A 86 4.20 12.96 -8.78
CA VAL A 86 3.38 11.87 -9.34
C VAL A 86 2.61 12.36 -10.57
N LEU A 87 1.94 13.51 -10.47
CA LEU A 87 1.28 14.16 -11.62
C LEU A 87 2.27 14.47 -12.75
N CYS A 88 3.51 14.82 -12.42
CA CYS A 88 4.57 15.02 -13.40
C CYS A 88 4.96 13.73 -14.15
N ILE A 89 5.11 12.56 -13.49
CA ILE A 89 5.37 11.30 -14.22
C ILE A 89 4.15 10.78 -15.00
N MET A 90 2.93 11.12 -14.56
CA MET A 90 1.71 10.85 -15.33
C MET A 90 1.62 11.70 -16.62
N ASN A 91 2.23 12.89 -16.65
CA ASN A 91 2.26 13.76 -17.82
C ASN A 91 3.50 13.58 -18.72
N LYS A 92 4.55 12.87 -18.27
CA LYS A 92 5.71 12.52 -19.12
C LYS A 92 5.37 11.34 -20.04
N PRO A 93 5.84 11.32 -21.30
CA PRO A 93 5.59 10.22 -22.21
C PRO A 93 6.22 8.90 -21.73
N SER A 94 5.53 7.79 -22.00
CA SER A 94 6.01 6.42 -21.83
C SER A 94 7.38 6.18 -22.49
N LYS A 95 8.21 5.34 -21.85
CA LYS A 95 9.47 4.80 -22.39
C LYS A 95 9.40 3.28 -22.64
N ALA A 96 8.25 2.64 -22.41
CA ALA A 96 8.05 1.25 -22.76
C ALA A 96 8.12 1.05 -24.28
N ASP A 97 8.54 -0.14 -24.70
CA ASP A 97 8.44 -0.55 -26.10
C ASP A 97 6.94 -0.66 -26.50
N PRO A 98 6.46 0.01 -27.57
CA PRO A 98 5.06 -0.09 -27.98
C PRO A 98 4.59 -1.50 -28.37
N SER A 99 5.51 -2.43 -28.66
CA SER A 99 5.19 -3.85 -28.85
C SER A 99 5.04 -4.63 -27.55
N PHE A 100 5.61 -4.13 -26.45
CA PHE A 100 5.45 -4.67 -25.09
C PHE A 100 4.18 -4.10 -24.41
N ALA A 101 3.99 -2.78 -24.45
CA ALA A 101 2.89 -2.10 -23.76
C ALA A 101 2.15 -1.12 -24.69
N PRO A 102 1.40 -1.60 -25.71
CA PRO A 102 0.72 -0.75 -26.69
C PRO A 102 -0.31 0.23 -26.10
N GLY A 103 -0.81 -0.04 -24.89
CA GLY A 103 -1.68 0.87 -24.15
C GLY A 103 -0.98 1.98 -23.37
N ALA A 104 0.33 1.88 -23.10
CA ALA A 104 1.03 2.85 -22.26
C ALA A 104 1.10 4.24 -22.93
N ARG A 105 0.85 5.30 -22.16
CA ARG A 105 0.94 6.70 -22.64
C ARG A 105 1.94 7.51 -21.83
N SER A 106 2.02 7.24 -20.53
CA SER A 106 2.81 7.98 -19.56
C SER A 106 3.98 7.17 -18.96
N ARG A 107 4.92 7.86 -18.28
CA ARG A 107 5.93 7.17 -17.44
C ARG A 107 5.30 6.42 -16.28
N TYR A 108 4.13 6.85 -15.81
CA TYR A 108 3.36 6.11 -14.80
C TYR A 108 2.86 4.78 -15.35
N ASP A 109 2.32 4.75 -16.58
CA ASP A 109 1.87 3.52 -17.25
C ASP A 109 3.02 2.51 -17.44
N ASP A 110 4.27 2.95 -17.58
CA ASP A 110 5.43 2.03 -17.69
C ASP A 110 5.58 1.18 -16.42
N PHE A 111 5.37 1.76 -15.23
CA PHE A 111 5.40 1.03 -13.96
C PHE A 111 4.18 0.10 -13.83
N VAL A 112 2.99 0.56 -14.25
CA VAL A 112 1.77 -0.26 -14.28
C VAL A 112 1.92 -1.45 -15.22
N ALA A 113 2.46 -1.26 -16.43
CA ALA A 113 2.70 -2.31 -17.41
C ALA A 113 3.70 -3.36 -16.92
N VAL A 114 4.82 -2.93 -16.32
CA VAL A 114 5.81 -3.84 -15.72
C VAL A 114 5.22 -4.66 -14.57
N HIS A 115 4.37 -4.06 -13.73
CA HIS A 115 3.67 -4.76 -12.66
C HIS A 115 2.65 -5.77 -13.21
N ILE A 116 1.77 -5.35 -14.12
CA ILE A 116 0.78 -6.22 -14.79
C ILE A 116 1.46 -7.43 -15.42
N ASN A 117 2.52 -7.20 -16.22
CA ASN A 117 3.22 -8.26 -16.93
C ASN A 117 3.90 -9.28 -15.99
N GLN A 118 4.35 -8.84 -14.81
CA GLN A 118 5.10 -9.70 -13.88
C GLN A 118 4.24 -10.27 -12.74
N THR A 119 2.97 -9.87 -12.61
CA THR A 119 2.06 -10.18 -11.47
C THR A 119 2.15 -11.64 -10.98
N LEU A 120 2.05 -12.62 -11.88
CA LEU A 120 2.07 -14.07 -11.55
C LEU A 120 3.44 -14.63 -11.14
N SER A 121 4.51 -13.83 -11.29
CA SER A 121 5.89 -14.17 -10.89
C SER A 121 6.39 -13.39 -9.66
N ILE A 122 5.61 -12.41 -9.20
CA ILE A 122 5.96 -11.52 -8.09
C ILE A 122 5.01 -11.64 -6.90
N HIS A 123 3.79 -12.16 -7.08
CA HIS A 123 2.84 -12.46 -6.00
C HIS A 123 2.89 -13.94 -5.63
N GLY A 124 2.83 -14.27 -4.34
CA GLY A 124 2.95 -15.65 -3.85
C GLY A 124 4.33 -16.29 -4.02
N THR A 125 5.34 -15.54 -4.48
CA THR A 125 6.69 -16.04 -4.79
C THR A 125 7.74 -15.54 -3.78
N GLY A 126 8.87 -16.25 -3.68
CA GLY A 126 9.97 -15.89 -2.77
C GLY A 126 10.63 -14.53 -3.05
N ASN A 127 10.43 -13.98 -4.25
CA ASN A 127 10.89 -12.65 -4.65
C ASN A 127 9.87 -11.51 -4.39
N PHE A 128 8.69 -11.79 -3.82
CA PHE A 128 7.66 -10.76 -3.55
C PHE A 128 8.22 -9.53 -2.83
N LEU A 129 8.87 -9.71 -1.67
CA LEU A 129 9.38 -8.61 -0.85
C LEU A 129 10.55 -7.86 -1.49
N THR A 130 11.42 -8.56 -2.21
CA THR A 130 12.61 -7.96 -2.84
C THR A 130 12.27 -7.24 -4.14
N TRP A 131 11.35 -7.79 -4.93
CA TRP A 131 10.82 -7.15 -6.14
C TRP A 131 10.07 -5.86 -5.78
N HIS A 132 9.13 -5.89 -4.83
CA HIS A 132 8.37 -4.69 -4.45
C HIS A 132 9.27 -3.62 -3.81
N ARG A 133 10.27 -4.02 -3.01
CA ARG A 133 11.29 -3.09 -2.50
C ARG A 133 12.04 -2.37 -3.64
N TYR A 134 12.42 -3.10 -4.68
CA TYR A 134 13.11 -2.54 -5.85
C TYR A 134 12.19 -1.68 -6.72
N PHE A 135 10.97 -2.13 -7.00
CA PHE A 135 9.94 -1.41 -7.75
C PHE A 135 9.65 -0.03 -7.11
N THR A 136 9.41 -0.01 -5.80
CA THR A 136 9.17 1.22 -5.04
C THR A 136 10.41 2.13 -4.99
N TRP A 137 11.63 1.57 -5.03
CA TRP A 137 12.87 2.37 -5.16
C TRP A 137 13.04 2.96 -6.57
N ALA A 138 12.74 2.20 -7.62
CA ALA A 138 12.81 2.66 -9.00
C ALA A 138 11.75 3.73 -9.29
N TYR A 139 10.56 3.60 -8.71
CA TYR A 139 9.50 4.61 -8.74
C TYR A 139 9.95 5.90 -8.01
N GLU A 140 10.47 5.79 -6.79
CA GLU A 140 11.03 6.94 -6.05
C GLU A 140 12.16 7.63 -6.84
N SER A 141 13.02 6.85 -7.51
CA SER A 141 14.09 7.39 -8.37
C SER A 141 13.52 8.11 -9.60
N ALA A 142 12.46 7.60 -10.26
CA ALA A 142 11.82 8.30 -11.36
C ALA A 142 11.18 9.63 -10.93
N LEU A 143 10.55 9.69 -9.75
CA LEU A 143 10.05 10.95 -9.19
C LEU A 143 11.18 11.97 -8.94
N ARG A 144 12.31 11.52 -8.40
CA ARG A 144 13.50 12.35 -8.12
C ARG A 144 14.17 12.84 -9.40
N ASP A 145 14.58 11.91 -10.25
CA ASP A 145 15.49 12.14 -11.38
C ASP A 145 14.77 12.74 -12.60
N GLU A 146 13.49 12.39 -12.81
CA GLU A 146 12.72 12.92 -13.95
C GLU A 146 11.85 14.13 -13.58
N CYS A 147 11.34 14.19 -12.35
CA CYS A 147 10.38 15.19 -11.89
C CYS A 147 10.90 16.14 -10.79
N GLY A 148 12.18 16.03 -10.40
CA GLY A 148 12.79 16.95 -9.44
C GLY A 148 12.30 16.78 -8.00
N TYR A 149 11.70 15.64 -7.65
CA TYR A 149 11.30 15.37 -6.27
C TYR A 149 12.55 15.31 -5.36
N HIS A 150 12.47 15.95 -4.19
CA HIS A 150 13.57 15.99 -3.22
C HIS A 150 13.26 15.24 -1.92
N GLY A 151 12.02 14.75 -1.75
CA GLY A 151 11.64 13.91 -0.62
C GLY A 151 11.96 12.44 -0.83
N THR A 152 11.45 11.61 0.06
CA THR A 152 11.50 10.14 0.02
C THR A 152 10.11 9.57 -0.28
N GLN A 153 10.02 8.31 -0.72
CA GLN A 153 8.71 7.68 -0.85
C GLN A 153 7.99 7.64 0.52
N PRO A 154 6.79 8.23 0.67
CA PRO A 154 6.02 8.11 1.88
C PRO A 154 5.45 6.71 2.06
N TYR A 155 5.12 6.35 3.29
CA TYR A 155 4.27 5.18 3.59
C TYR A 155 2.94 5.62 4.21
N TRP A 156 1.90 4.83 3.98
CA TRP A 156 0.66 4.90 4.76
C TRP A 156 0.74 3.86 5.87
N ASP A 157 0.49 4.32 7.09
CA ASP A 157 0.33 3.49 8.27
C ASP A 157 -1.16 3.17 8.44
N TRP A 158 -1.52 1.91 8.23
CA TRP A 158 -2.90 1.41 8.28
C TRP A 158 -3.25 0.81 9.66
N LEU A 159 -2.31 0.80 10.61
CA LEU A 159 -2.55 0.45 12.02
C LEU A 159 -2.96 1.69 12.86
N ASP A 160 -3.07 2.87 12.23
CA ASP A 160 -3.35 4.14 12.92
C ASP A 160 -4.76 4.27 13.54
N GLY A 161 -5.61 3.25 13.36
CA GLY A 161 -6.95 3.15 13.97
C GLY A 161 -7.99 4.12 13.41
N SER A 162 -7.69 4.86 12.34
CA SER A 162 -8.64 5.79 11.72
C SER A 162 -9.61 5.11 10.76
N ASP A 163 -10.80 5.69 10.60
CA ASP A 163 -11.64 5.43 9.44
C ASP A 163 -10.87 5.82 8.18
N PHE A 164 -10.76 4.91 7.22
CA PHE A 164 -10.02 5.12 5.97
C PHE A 164 -10.52 6.36 5.20
N ALA A 165 -11.82 6.66 5.23
CA ALA A 165 -12.37 7.86 4.59
C ALA A 165 -11.97 9.18 5.29
N SER A 166 -11.51 9.10 6.55
CA SER A 166 -10.95 10.21 7.33
C SER A 166 -9.42 10.26 7.31
N SER A 167 -8.75 9.27 6.72
CA SER A 167 -7.29 9.19 6.69
C SER A 167 -6.71 10.30 5.83
N PRO A 168 -5.70 11.08 6.26
CA PRO A 168 -5.16 12.21 5.50
C PRO A 168 -4.48 11.87 4.16
N ILE A 169 -4.46 10.59 3.77
CA ILE A 169 -4.07 10.12 2.42
C ILE A 169 -5.28 9.88 1.50
N PHE A 170 -6.50 9.76 2.04
CA PHE A 170 -7.76 9.53 1.30
C PHE A 170 -8.86 10.55 1.66
N ASP A 171 -8.51 11.66 2.33
CA ASP A 171 -9.47 12.69 2.80
C ASP A 171 -10.05 13.59 1.68
N GLY A 172 -9.79 13.28 0.40
CA GLY A 172 -10.25 14.06 -0.75
C GLY A 172 -9.58 15.43 -0.92
N SER A 173 -8.72 15.86 0.01
CA SER A 173 -8.12 17.19 -0.02
C SER A 173 -7.07 17.32 -1.11
N GLU A 174 -6.72 18.57 -1.39
CA GLU A 174 -5.51 19.04 -2.07
C GLU A 174 -4.17 18.46 -1.54
N THR A 175 -4.20 17.65 -0.47
CA THR A 175 -3.05 16.99 0.16
C THR A 175 -3.27 15.49 0.41
N SER A 176 -4.11 14.86 -0.41
CA SER A 176 -4.43 13.42 -0.44
C SER A 176 -3.96 12.74 -1.74
N MET A 177 -4.08 11.42 -1.81
CA MET A 177 -4.07 10.62 -3.05
C MET A 177 -5.48 10.59 -3.67
N SER A 178 -6.15 11.76 -3.72
CA SER A 178 -7.60 11.88 -3.93
C SER A 178 -8.45 11.21 -2.84
N GLY A 179 -9.77 11.28 -2.98
CA GLY A 179 -10.73 10.77 -2.00
C GLY A 179 -11.42 9.47 -2.42
N ASP A 180 -12.62 9.24 -1.87
CA ASP A 180 -13.50 8.15 -2.25
C ASP A 180 -14.15 8.37 -3.65
N GLY A 181 -14.62 7.29 -4.27
CA GLY A 181 -15.29 7.30 -5.57
C GLY A 181 -16.75 7.80 -5.50
N ALA A 182 -17.35 8.10 -6.64
CA ALA A 182 -18.80 8.30 -6.74
C ALA A 182 -19.53 7.01 -6.31
N TYR A 183 -20.67 7.13 -5.64
CA TYR A 183 -21.41 5.95 -5.18
C TYR A 183 -21.98 5.17 -6.37
N VAL A 184 -21.69 3.88 -6.43
CA VAL A 184 -22.27 2.91 -7.37
C VAL A 184 -22.86 1.75 -6.56
N ALA A 185 -24.10 1.38 -6.86
CA ALA A 185 -24.71 0.19 -6.25
C ALA A 185 -24.17 -1.08 -6.93
N HIS A 186 -23.31 -1.82 -6.23
CA HIS A 186 -22.73 -3.08 -6.68
C HIS A 186 -22.79 -4.15 -5.56
N ASN A 187 -22.75 -5.44 -5.91
CA ASN A 187 -22.84 -6.55 -4.95
C ASN A 187 -21.47 -6.93 -4.34
N GLY A 188 -20.79 -5.96 -3.74
CA GLY A 188 -19.48 -6.16 -3.10
C GLY A 188 -18.34 -6.39 -4.10
N SER A 189 -17.30 -7.08 -3.65
CA SER A 189 -16.18 -7.51 -4.48
C SER A 189 -15.65 -8.87 -4.02
N LEU A 190 -14.99 -9.59 -4.92
CA LEU A 190 -14.35 -10.87 -4.65
C LEU A 190 -12.83 -10.72 -4.61
N GLY A 191 -12.20 -11.38 -3.63
CA GLY A 191 -10.76 -11.44 -3.42
C GLY A 191 -10.25 -12.85 -3.15
N GLY A 192 -8.93 -13.01 -3.04
CA GLY A 192 -8.30 -14.30 -2.74
C GLY A 192 -8.64 -15.38 -3.78
N SER A 193 -8.48 -15.06 -5.07
CA SER A 193 -8.88 -15.92 -6.20
C SER A 193 -10.36 -16.36 -6.11
N ASN A 194 -11.24 -15.40 -5.89
CA ASN A 194 -12.70 -15.53 -5.75
C ASN A 194 -13.22 -16.29 -4.51
N ASN A 195 -12.39 -16.53 -3.49
CA ASN A 195 -12.78 -17.24 -2.27
C ASN A 195 -13.20 -16.32 -1.10
N ILE A 196 -12.94 -15.02 -1.18
CA ILE A 196 -13.20 -14.04 -0.11
C ILE A 196 -14.20 -13.02 -0.62
N TYR A 197 -15.42 -12.98 -0.05
CA TYR A 197 -16.39 -11.92 -0.30
C TYR A 197 -16.07 -10.70 0.57
N LEU A 198 -16.17 -9.50 -0.03
CA LEU A 198 -15.95 -8.23 0.63
C LEU A 198 -17.14 -7.29 0.36
N PRO A 199 -17.66 -6.59 1.39
CA PRO A 199 -18.82 -5.72 1.23
C PRO A 199 -18.49 -4.46 0.41
N SER A 200 -19.52 -3.88 -0.20
CA SER A 200 -19.41 -2.60 -0.93
C SER A 200 -19.05 -1.46 0.02
N GLY A 201 -18.21 -0.54 -0.46
CA GLY A 201 -17.94 0.73 0.20
C GLY A 201 -18.99 1.80 -0.15
N ASN A 202 -18.68 3.06 0.15
CA ASN A 202 -19.51 4.22 -0.21
C ASN A 202 -19.18 4.83 -1.59
N GLY A 203 -18.16 4.28 -2.28
CA GLY A 203 -17.77 4.63 -3.65
C GLY A 203 -18.19 3.58 -4.68
N GLY A 204 -17.23 3.05 -5.44
CA GLY A 204 -17.45 2.09 -6.55
C GLY A 204 -17.47 2.72 -7.95
N GLY A 205 -17.48 4.05 -8.05
CA GLY A 205 -17.31 4.80 -9.30
C GLY A 205 -16.06 5.69 -9.30
N CYS A 206 -16.00 6.62 -10.26
CA CYS A 206 -14.92 7.59 -10.43
C CYS A 206 -14.58 8.37 -9.16
N LEU A 207 -13.30 8.60 -8.87
CA LEU A 207 -12.83 9.57 -7.87
C LEU A 207 -13.60 10.91 -7.94
N LYS A 208 -14.15 11.35 -6.80
CA LYS A 208 -14.92 12.61 -6.71
C LYS A 208 -14.02 13.85 -6.68
N ASP A 209 -13.00 13.79 -5.82
CA ASP A 209 -12.28 14.96 -5.32
C ASP A 209 -10.76 14.73 -5.26
N GLY A 210 -10.01 15.82 -5.10
CA GLY A 210 -8.56 15.82 -4.92
C GLY A 210 -7.74 15.72 -6.21
N PRO A 211 -6.40 15.60 -6.10
CA PRO A 211 -5.47 15.87 -7.21
C PRO A 211 -5.52 14.89 -8.40
N PHE A 212 -6.08 13.69 -8.19
CA PHE A 212 -6.10 12.61 -9.18
C PHE A 212 -7.51 12.30 -9.71
N LYS A 213 -8.52 13.13 -9.41
CA LYS A 213 -9.91 12.89 -9.86
C LYS A 213 -10.04 12.81 -11.38
N ASP A 214 -9.25 13.61 -12.11
CA ASP A 214 -9.21 13.69 -13.58
C ASP A 214 -8.17 12.73 -14.20
N MET A 215 -7.72 11.70 -13.44
CA MET A 215 -6.76 10.71 -13.91
C MET A 215 -7.40 9.70 -14.85
N VAL A 216 -6.94 9.70 -16.11
CA VAL A 216 -7.19 8.63 -17.08
C VAL A 216 -6.35 7.40 -16.73
N THR A 217 -6.95 6.22 -16.73
CA THR A 217 -6.22 4.94 -16.62
C THR A 217 -6.14 4.28 -17.99
N ASN A 218 -4.94 3.97 -18.50
CA ASN A 218 -4.76 3.56 -19.90
C ASN A 218 -4.65 2.03 -20.11
N LEU A 219 -4.49 1.27 -19.02
CA LEU A 219 -4.11 -0.15 -19.00
C LEU A 219 -5.04 -0.94 -18.07
N GLY A 220 -5.37 -2.18 -18.45
CA GLY A 220 -6.32 -3.00 -17.71
C GLY A 220 -7.77 -2.48 -17.78
N PRO A 221 -8.65 -2.87 -16.85
CA PRO A 221 -8.41 -3.81 -15.76
C PRO A 221 -8.10 -5.22 -16.28
N VAL A 222 -7.32 -5.99 -15.51
CA VAL A 222 -6.88 -7.35 -15.91
C VAL A 222 -7.81 -8.43 -15.35
N SER A 223 -8.09 -8.35 -14.06
CA SER A 223 -8.97 -9.25 -13.29
C SER A 223 -9.74 -8.38 -12.29
N PRO A 224 -10.80 -7.68 -12.70
CA PRO A 224 -11.55 -6.80 -11.80
C PRO A 224 -12.40 -7.64 -10.82
N GLY A 225 -12.23 -7.41 -9.52
CA GLY A 225 -12.97 -8.12 -8.48
C GLY A 225 -14.34 -7.52 -8.14
N MET A 226 -14.69 -6.35 -8.67
CA MET A 226 -15.97 -5.68 -8.39
C MET A 226 -17.05 -6.12 -9.38
N ASP A 227 -18.24 -6.41 -8.84
CA ASP A 227 -19.43 -6.73 -9.65
C ASP A 227 -19.75 -5.60 -10.67
N GLY A 228 -20.12 -6.00 -11.89
CA GLY A 228 -20.35 -5.10 -13.02
C GLY A 228 -19.10 -4.65 -13.81
N LEU A 229 -17.89 -4.77 -13.28
CA LEU A 229 -16.66 -4.52 -14.06
C LEU A 229 -16.28 -5.74 -14.92
N THR A 230 -15.67 -5.48 -16.07
CA THR A 230 -15.17 -6.51 -17.00
C THR A 230 -13.72 -6.23 -17.37
N ALA A 231 -12.96 -7.29 -17.70
CA ALA A 231 -11.55 -7.16 -18.08
C ALA A 231 -11.39 -6.45 -19.44
N SER A 232 -10.25 -5.78 -19.63
CA SER A 232 -9.93 -5.00 -20.84
C SER A 232 -10.19 -5.78 -22.13
N PRO A 233 -11.01 -5.26 -23.07
CA PRO A 233 -11.26 -5.92 -24.35
C PRO A 233 -10.05 -5.89 -25.28
N THR A 234 -9.04 -5.04 -25.00
CA THR A 234 -7.77 -4.98 -25.74
C THR A 234 -6.65 -5.79 -25.06
N GLY A 235 -6.97 -6.52 -23.99
CA GLY A 235 -6.02 -7.31 -23.21
C GLY A 235 -5.31 -6.51 -22.11
N PRO A 236 -4.46 -7.16 -21.30
CA PRO A 236 -3.93 -6.59 -20.06
C PRO A 236 -3.01 -5.38 -20.26
N LEU A 237 -2.30 -5.33 -21.40
CA LEU A 237 -1.40 -4.24 -21.79
C LEU A 237 -1.90 -3.46 -23.02
N GLY A 238 -3.12 -3.75 -23.47
CA GLY A 238 -3.79 -3.04 -24.55
C GLY A 238 -4.24 -1.65 -24.13
N TYR A 239 -4.53 -0.78 -25.10
CA TYR A 239 -5.08 0.54 -24.79
C TYR A 239 -6.55 0.41 -24.40
N ASN A 240 -6.86 0.80 -23.16
CA ASN A 240 -8.22 0.85 -22.65
C ASN A 240 -8.35 2.09 -21.74
N PRO A 241 -8.49 3.29 -22.31
CA PRO A 241 -8.56 4.54 -21.55
C PRO A 241 -9.90 4.67 -20.83
N ASP A 242 -9.94 4.37 -19.54
CA ASP A 242 -11.05 4.81 -18.68
C ASP A 242 -10.82 6.27 -18.26
N ALA A 243 -11.87 7.08 -18.31
CA ALA A 243 -11.82 8.52 -18.09
C ALA A 243 -11.62 8.93 -16.62
N CYS A 244 -11.60 7.96 -15.71
CA CYS A 244 -11.38 8.16 -14.29
C CYS A 244 -10.73 6.93 -13.64
N VAL A 245 -10.30 7.07 -12.38
CA VAL A 245 -9.93 5.94 -11.52
C VAL A 245 -11.18 5.46 -10.78
N VAL A 246 -11.51 4.17 -10.93
CA VAL A 246 -12.46 3.46 -10.06
C VAL A 246 -11.66 2.70 -9.00
N ILE A 247 -11.71 3.16 -7.75
CA ILE A 247 -11.10 2.44 -6.62
C ILE A 247 -12.08 1.37 -6.13
N SER A 248 -11.91 0.13 -6.60
CA SER A 248 -12.23 -1.03 -5.76
C SER A 248 -11.17 -1.13 -4.66
N PRO A 249 -11.53 -1.34 -3.37
CA PRO A 249 -10.57 -1.45 -2.27
C PRO A 249 -9.44 -2.48 -2.48
N LEU A 250 -9.63 -3.44 -3.39
CA LEU A 250 -8.64 -4.49 -3.68
C LEU A 250 -7.68 -4.17 -4.83
N GLN A 251 -7.99 -3.27 -5.75
CA GLN A 251 -7.12 -3.00 -6.90
C GLN A 251 -5.82 -2.26 -6.56
N LEU A 252 -5.64 -1.85 -5.30
CA LEU A 252 -4.38 -1.36 -4.72
C LEU A 252 -3.61 -2.42 -3.90
N TRP A 253 -4.22 -3.58 -3.60
CA TRP A 253 -3.71 -4.50 -2.57
C TRP A 253 -3.72 -6.00 -2.93
N THR A 254 -4.45 -6.43 -3.95
CA THR A 254 -4.42 -7.81 -4.44
C THR A 254 -4.07 -7.89 -5.92
N GLY A 255 -2.81 -8.20 -6.21
CA GLY A 255 -2.48 -8.91 -7.45
C GLY A 255 -2.95 -10.36 -7.33
N GLY A 256 -4.07 -10.69 -7.97
CA GLY A 256 -4.72 -12.01 -7.90
C GLY A 256 -5.89 -12.16 -8.89
#